data_AF-K1SW25-F1
#
_entry.id   AF-K1SW25-F1
#
_cell.length_a   1.000
_cell.length_b   1.000
_cell.length_c   1.000
_cell.angle_alpha   90.00
_cell.angle_beta   90.00
_cell.angle_gamma   90.00
#
_symmetry.space_group_name_H-M   'P 1'
#
loop_
_entity.id
_entity.type
_entity.pdbx_description
1 polymer ?
#
loop_
_entity_poly.entity_id
_entity_poly.type
_entity_poly.pdbx_seq_one_letter_code
_entity_poly.pdbx_strand_id
1 'polypeptide(L)'
;QVCKTVIRSRVQGVYSEVNSILDGTANAQIKRKYKDVIDCIPVMNELAQILIKKRKDRGAPDIKSSESKVICDENGICIDIKPRIQGVSEGIIEEFMLMANNSAAKVGMKKEIPFVYRVHENPPAEKIESLKTTLEALGINPLGINEKAEAKNFAKLLEETADDPKNIIINRIVLRT
;
A
#
# COMPACT_ATOMS: atom_id res chain seq x y z
N GLN A 1 12.72 10.45 17.07
CA GLN A 1 13.31 9.82 18.26
C GLN A 1 12.60 8.49 18.47
N VAL A 2 13.27 7.45 18.98
CA VAL A 2 12.64 6.18 19.37
C VAL A 2 12.86 6.00 20.87
N CYS A 3 11.80 5.74 21.62
CA CYS A 3 11.82 5.61 23.07
C CYS A 3 10.77 4.59 23.55
N LYS A 4 10.95 4.09 24.78
CA LYS A 4 9.93 3.27 25.46
C LYS A 4 8.89 4.21 26.08
N THR A 5 7.61 3.89 25.90
CA THR A 5 6.47 4.70 26.36
C THR A 5 5.35 3.82 26.92
N VAL A 6 4.40 4.44 27.64
CA VAL A 6 3.15 3.81 28.06
C VAL A 6 2.00 4.49 27.33
N ILE A 7 1.09 3.71 26.75
CA ILE A 7 -0.09 4.21 26.04
C ILE A 7 -1.38 3.61 26.63
N ARG A 8 -2.48 4.35 26.55
CA ARG A 8 -3.83 3.85 26.85
C ARG A 8 -4.72 4.08 25.64
N SER A 9 -5.03 3.02 24.89
CA SER A 9 -5.94 3.12 23.75
C SER A 9 -7.32 3.64 24.22
N ARG A 10 -7.86 4.63 23.51
CA ARG A 10 -9.16 5.23 23.81
C ARG A 10 -10.32 4.50 23.14
N VAL A 11 -10.05 3.87 21.99
CA VAL A 11 -11.05 3.16 21.21
C VAL A 11 -10.41 1.97 20.50
N GLN A 12 -11.13 0.86 20.41
CA GLN A 12 -10.81 -0.22 19.49
C GLN A 12 -11.44 0.09 18.13
N GLY A 13 -10.60 0.57 17.21
CA GLY A 13 -11.01 0.98 15.87
C GLY A 13 -11.40 -0.20 14.97
N VAL A 14 -12.39 0.01 14.10
CA VAL A 14 -12.76 -0.92 13.02
C VAL A 14 -12.74 -0.14 11.70
N TYR A 15 -12.07 -0.67 10.68
CA TYR A 15 -11.88 0.04 9.41
C TYR A 15 -13.19 0.54 8.78
N SER A 16 -14.23 -0.31 8.72
CA SER A 16 -15.54 0.08 8.19
C SER A 16 -16.19 1.23 8.96
N GLU A 17 -16.02 1.28 10.28
CA GLU A 17 -16.54 2.38 11.10
C GLU A 17 -15.78 3.67 10.83
N VAL A 18 -14.44 3.62 10.75
CA VAL A 18 -13.61 4.79 10.43
C VAL A 18 -13.88 5.31 9.03
N ASN A 19 -14.05 4.41 8.05
CA ASN A 19 -14.50 4.77 6.70
C ASN A 19 -15.86 5.49 6.76
N SER A 20 -16.84 4.98 7.50
CA SER A 20 -18.14 5.66 7.65
C SER A 20 -18.03 7.05 8.31
N ILE A 21 -17.07 7.26 9.20
CA ILE A 21 -16.81 8.60 9.80
C ILE A 21 -16.26 9.55 8.74
N LEU A 22 -15.27 9.10 7.97
CA LEU A 22 -14.66 9.88 6.89
C LEU A 22 -15.65 10.24 5.78
N ASP A 23 -16.54 9.30 5.44
CA ASP A 23 -17.56 9.47 4.39
C ASP A 23 -18.80 10.24 4.88
N GLY A 24 -18.86 10.62 6.16
CA GLY A 24 -20.00 11.34 6.76
C GLY A 24 -21.25 10.49 6.99
N THR A 25 -21.18 9.17 6.80
CA THR A 25 -22.30 8.22 6.91
C THR A 25 -22.41 7.54 8.29
N ALA A 26 -21.48 7.83 9.22
CA ALA A 26 -21.46 7.26 10.57
C ALA A 26 -22.75 7.58 11.37
N ASN A 27 -23.34 6.54 11.94
CA ASN A 27 -24.51 6.66 12.81
C ASN A 27 -24.15 7.20 14.23
N ALA A 28 -25.18 7.49 15.03
CA ALA A 28 -24.98 8.06 16.38
C ALA A 28 -24.21 7.14 17.34
N GLN A 29 -24.32 5.82 17.18
CA GLN A 29 -23.59 4.85 18.01
C GLN A 29 -22.09 4.89 17.70
N ILE A 30 -21.72 4.93 16.41
CA ILE A 30 -20.33 5.06 15.97
C ILE A 30 -19.78 6.41 16.45
N LYS A 31 -20.48 7.53 16.22
CA LYS A 31 -20.03 8.84 16.68
C LYS A 31 -19.80 8.88 18.19
N ARG A 32 -20.64 8.20 18.98
CA ARG A 32 -20.45 8.08 20.43
C ARG A 32 -19.23 7.22 20.80
N LYS A 33 -19.01 6.08 20.13
CA LYS A 33 -17.86 5.19 20.34
C LYS A 33 -16.53 5.93 20.10
N TYR A 34 -16.47 6.80 19.10
CA TYR A 34 -15.26 7.53 18.72
C TYR A 34 -15.18 8.95 19.31
N LYS A 35 -16.12 9.36 20.19
CA LYS A 35 -16.25 10.74 20.67
C LYS A 35 -14.93 11.39 21.10
N ASP A 36 -14.07 10.65 21.80
CA ASP A 36 -12.81 11.19 22.35
C ASP A 36 -11.70 11.39 21.29
N VAL A 37 -11.86 10.84 20.09
CA VAL A 37 -10.83 10.83 19.03
C VAL A 37 -11.37 11.19 17.65
N ILE A 38 -12.66 11.49 17.52
CA ILE A 38 -13.34 11.65 16.22
C ILE A 38 -12.73 12.79 15.41
N ASP A 39 -12.31 13.86 16.07
CA ASP A 39 -11.68 15.02 15.44
C ASP A 39 -10.26 14.73 14.92
N CYS A 40 -9.61 13.67 15.43
CA CYS A 40 -8.29 13.24 14.93
C CYS A 40 -8.39 12.49 13.59
N ILE A 41 -9.52 11.85 13.30
CA ILE A 41 -9.67 10.97 12.12
C ILE A 41 -9.48 11.74 10.80
N PRO A 42 -10.08 12.92 10.59
CA PRO A 42 -9.82 13.73 9.39
C PRO A 42 -8.35 14.15 9.26
N VAL A 43 -7.71 14.53 10.37
CA VAL A 43 -6.28 14.92 10.39
C VAL A 43 -5.38 13.73 10.03
N MET A 44 -5.72 12.54 10.50
CA MET A 44 -5.01 11.30 10.12
C MET A 44 -5.12 11.03 8.61
N ASN A 45 -6.31 11.26 8.04
CA ASN A 45 -6.52 11.11 6.59
C ASN A 45 -5.70 12.15 5.81
N GLU A 46 -5.72 13.42 6.21
CA GLU A 46 -4.90 14.47 5.58
C GLU A 46 -3.41 14.09 5.58
N LEU A 47 -2.88 13.66 6.72
CA LEU A 47 -1.50 13.21 6.81
C LEU A 47 -1.22 12.03 5.88
N ALA A 48 -2.11 11.04 5.81
CA ALA A 48 -1.96 9.91 4.90
C ALA A 48 -1.92 10.36 3.43
N GLN A 49 -2.78 11.29 3.02
CA GLN A 49 -2.77 11.82 1.65
C GLN A 49 -1.45 12.54 1.33
N ILE A 50 -0.90 13.31 2.27
CA ILE A 50 0.41 13.96 2.13
C ILE A 50 1.53 12.90 1.97
N LEU A 51 1.47 11.82 2.75
CA LEU A 51 2.44 10.73 2.69
C LEU A 51 2.36 9.95 1.39
N ILE A 52 1.14 9.64 0.92
CA ILE A 52 0.89 9.00 -0.38
C ILE A 52 1.48 9.84 -1.51
N LYS A 53 1.20 11.15 -1.52
CA LYS A 53 1.76 12.06 -2.52
C LYS A 53 3.29 12.02 -2.51
N LYS A 54 3.91 12.16 -1.33
CA LYS A 54 5.37 12.05 -1.20
C LYS A 54 5.92 10.69 -1.64
N ARG A 55 5.17 9.61 -1.43
CA ARG A 55 5.55 8.26 -1.87
C ARG A 55 5.54 8.16 -3.40
N LYS A 56 4.50 8.71 -4.04
CA LYS A 56 4.39 8.80 -5.50
C LYS A 56 5.48 9.69 -6.11
N ASP A 57 5.74 10.86 -5.53
CA ASP A 57 6.78 11.80 -6.00
C ASP A 57 8.20 11.18 -5.97
N ARG A 58 8.45 10.20 -5.10
CA ARG A 58 9.72 9.43 -5.06
C ARG A 58 9.80 8.32 -6.12
N GLY A 59 8.75 8.11 -6.91
CA GLY A 59 8.67 7.05 -7.92
C GLY A 59 8.38 5.67 -7.35
N ALA A 60 7.59 5.57 -6.27
CA ALA A 60 7.12 4.27 -5.79
C ALA A 60 6.06 3.70 -6.76
N PRO A 61 6.27 2.48 -7.32
CA PRO A 61 5.30 1.83 -8.19
C PRO A 61 3.99 1.55 -7.45
N ASP A 62 2.87 1.95 -8.05
CA ASP A 62 1.52 1.64 -7.56
C ASP A 62 1.02 0.37 -8.26
N ILE A 63 1.51 -0.79 -7.80
CA ILE A 63 1.14 -2.08 -8.39
C ILE A 63 -0.19 -2.52 -7.78
N LYS A 64 -1.22 -2.61 -8.64
CA LYS A 64 -2.54 -3.08 -8.24
C LYS A 64 -2.58 -4.60 -8.18
N SER A 65 -2.83 -5.14 -7.00
CA SER A 65 -3.15 -6.56 -6.80
C SER A 65 -4.56 -6.71 -6.23
N SER A 66 -5.34 -7.62 -6.80
CA SER A 66 -6.60 -8.05 -6.18
C SER A 66 -6.32 -9.18 -5.20
N GLU A 67 -6.70 -8.98 -3.94
CA GLU A 67 -6.70 -10.04 -2.92
C GLU A 67 -8.12 -10.61 -2.75
N SER A 68 -8.21 -11.91 -2.47
CA SER A 68 -9.49 -12.58 -2.17
C SER A 68 -9.68 -12.73 -0.67
N LYS A 69 -10.89 -12.44 -0.19
CA LYS A 69 -11.36 -12.72 1.17
C LYS A 69 -12.20 -13.99 1.15
N VAL A 70 -11.72 -15.03 1.79
CA VAL A 70 -12.47 -16.27 2.03
C VAL A 70 -13.39 -16.05 3.22
N ILE A 71 -14.67 -16.37 3.06
CA ILE A 71 -15.68 -16.31 4.11
C ILE A 71 -15.97 -17.74 4.55
N CYS A 72 -15.74 -18.01 5.83
CA CYS A 72 -15.99 -19.32 6.42
C CYS A 72 -17.17 -19.27 7.40
N ASP A 73 -17.83 -20.41 7.56
CA ASP A 73 -18.81 -20.63 8.64
C ASP A 73 -18.12 -20.88 10.00
N GLU A 74 -18.92 -21.18 11.03
CA GLU A 74 -18.45 -21.45 12.40
C GLU A 74 -17.55 -22.70 12.51
N ASN A 75 -17.66 -23.63 11.55
CA ASN A 75 -16.85 -24.84 11.49
C ASN A 75 -15.57 -24.64 10.65
N GLY A 76 -15.34 -23.43 10.13
CA GLY A 76 -14.21 -23.11 9.28
C GLY A 76 -14.39 -23.54 7.81
N ILE A 77 -15.60 -23.95 7.40
CA ILE A 77 -15.89 -24.37 6.03
C ILE A 77 -16.09 -23.12 5.16
N CYS A 78 -15.38 -23.05 4.04
CA CYS A 78 -15.50 -21.97 3.07
C CYS A 78 -16.90 -21.98 2.44
N ILE A 79 -17.65 -20.90 2.64
CA ILE A 79 -19.00 -20.72 2.09
C ILE A 79 -19.05 -19.66 0.97
N ASP A 80 -18.04 -18.78 0.89
CA ASP A 80 -18.00 -17.74 -0.13
C ASP A 80 -16.57 -17.17 -0.32
N ILE A 81 -16.30 -16.59 -1.48
CA ILE A 81 -15.05 -15.91 -1.81
C ILE A 81 -15.38 -14.56 -2.43
N LYS A 82 -14.95 -13.47 -1.79
CA LYS A 82 -15.19 -12.10 -2.27
C LYS A 82 -13.88 -11.36 -2.53
N PRO A 83 -13.85 -10.39 -3.46
CA PRO A 83 -12.71 -9.49 -3.55
C PRO A 83 -12.56 -8.70 -2.25
N ARG A 84 -11.33 -8.57 -1.76
CA ARG A 84 -11.00 -7.70 -0.64
C ARG A 84 -10.99 -6.25 -1.14
N ILE A 85 -11.81 -5.41 -0.51
CA ILE A 85 -11.85 -3.97 -0.80
C ILE A 85 -11.00 -3.26 0.25
N GLN A 86 -10.07 -2.42 -0.20
CA GLN A 86 -9.30 -1.53 0.65
C GLN A 86 -10.01 -0.18 0.73
N GLY A 87 -10.42 0.24 1.92
CA GLY A 87 -10.98 1.56 2.15
C GLY A 87 -9.91 2.60 2.51
N VAL A 88 -10.37 3.83 2.76
CA VAL A 88 -9.49 4.97 3.09
C VAL A 88 -8.73 4.71 4.39
N SER A 89 -9.42 4.17 5.41
CA SER A 89 -8.83 3.90 6.72
C SER A 89 -7.75 2.82 6.70
N GLU A 90 -7.89 1.80 5.85
CA GLU A 90 -6.82 0.83 5.58
C GLU A 90 -5.58 1.51 5.00
N GLY A 91 -5.76 2.42 4.03
CA GLY A 91 -4.68 3.22 3.44
C GLY A 91 -3.99 4.14 4.45
N ILE A 92 -4.73 4.74 5.39
CA ILE A 92 -4.16 5.55 6.47
C ILE A 92 -3.20 4.73 7.32
N ILE A 93 -3.63 3.54 7.77
CA ILE A 93 -2.80 2.68 8.61
C ILE A 93 -1.59 2.16 7.84
N GLU A 94 -1.75 1.81 6.56
CA GLU A 94 -0.64 1.39 5.70
C GLU A 94 0.47 2.46 5.66
N GLU A 95 0.13 3.72 5.37
CA GLU A 95 1.10 4.80 5.31
C GLU A 95 1.79 5.07 6.64
N PHE A 96 1.05 5.00 7.74
CA PHE A 96 1.60 5.22 9.07
C PHE A 96 2.59 4.12 9.43
N MET A 97 2.26 2.86 9.11
CA MET A 97 3.15 1.73 9.32
C MET A 97 4.40 1.80 8.43
N LEU A 98 4.27 2.23 7.18
CA LEU A 98 5.42 2.47 6.30
C LEU A 98 6.36 3.53 6.88
N MET A 99 5.83 4.64 7.39
CA MET A 99 6.63 5.69 8.01
C MET A 99 7.29 5.24 9.31
N ALA A 100 6.60 4.46 10.13
CA ALA A 100 7.16 3.87 11.35
C ALA A 100 8.31 2.90 11.02
N ASN A 101 8.10 1.99 10.07
CA ASN A 101 9.10 1.00 9.64
C ASN A 101 10.34 1.67 9.06
N ASN A 102 10.16 2.66 8.19
CA ASN A 102 11.26 3.45 7.63
C ASN A 102 12.04 4.20 8.73
N SER A 103 11.33 4.72 9.73
CA SER A 103 11.96 5.41 10.87
C SER A 103 12.78 4.45 11.74
N ALA A 104 12.24 3.25 12.00
CA ALA A 104 12.95 2.21 12.74
C ALA A 104 14.22 1.76 12.01
N ALA A 105 14.12 1.47 10.70
CA ALA A 105 15.27 1.10 9.87
C ALA A 105 16.35 2.20 9.86
N LYS A 106 15.96 3.48 9.68
CA LYS A 106 16.91 4.62 9.72
C LYS A 106 17.63 4.74 11.05
N VAL A 107 16.93 4.51 12.17
CA VAL A 107 17.55 4.53 13.51
C VAL A 107 18.50 3.36 13.69
N GLY A 108 18.11 2.16 13.24
CA GLY A 108 18.96 0.97 13.24
C GLY A 108 20.27 1.19 12.48
N MET A 109 20.18 1.70 11.25
CA MET A 109 21.34 2.02 10.42
C MET A 109 22.24 3.07 11.07
N LYS A 110 21.66 4.21 11.50
CA LYS A 110 22.44 5.32 12.07
C LYS A 110 23.17 4.95 13.37
N LYS A 111 22.59 4.02 14.15
CA LYS A 111 23.18 3.55 15.40
C LYS A 111 23.97 2.25 15.26
N GLU A 112 24.13 1.75 14.03
CA GLU A 112 24.83 0.50 13.73
C GLU A 112 24.32 -0.69 14.56
N ILE A 113 23.01 -0.71 14.83
CA ILE A 113 22.37 -1.78 15.59
C ILE A 113 22.17 -2.97 14.64
N PRO A 114 22.58 -4.20 15.02
CA PRO A 114 22.21 -5.41 14.28
C PRO A 114 20.69 -5.48 14.14
N PHE A 115 20.19 -5.42 12.90
CA PHE A 115 18.77 -5.26 12.60
C PHE A 115 18.39 -6.10 11.39
N VAL A 116 17.18 -6.67 11.39
CA VAL A 116 16.65 -7.40 10.24
C VAL A 116 16.00 -6.41 9.28
N TYR A 117 16.59 -6.26 8.09
CA TYR A 117 16.08 -5.35 7.06
C TYR A 117 15.18 -6.10 6.08
N ARG A 118 14.11 -5.42 5.65
CA ARG A 118 13.27 -5.87 4.53
C ARG A 118 13.80 -5.25 3.24
N VAL A 119 14.70 -5.97 2.58
CA VAL A 119 15.33 -5.54 1.32
C VAL A 119 14.54 -6.13 0.15
N HIS A 120 14.24 -5.29 -0.85
CA HIS A 120 13.75 -5.74 -2.15
C HIS A 120 14.87 -5.47 -3.15
N GLU A 121 15.44 -6.53 -3.70
CA GLU A 121 16.51 -6.44 -4.70
C GLU A 121 15.95 -6.04 -6.06
N ASN A 122 16.82 -5.54 -6.95
CA ASN A 122 16.42 -5.27 -8.32
C ASN A 122 16.09 -6.59 -9.05
N PRO A 123 15.13 -6.57 -9.99
CA PRO A 123 14.84 -7.74 -10.81
C PRO A 123 16.09 -8.22 -11.59
N PRO A 124 16.30 -9.53 -11.73
CA PRO A 124 17.38 -10.07 -12.55
C PRO A 124 17.18 -9.72 -14.03
N ALA A 125 18.29 -9.61 -14.78
CA ALA A 125 18.31 -9.21 -16.18
C ALA A 125 17.34 -10.05 -17.05
N GLU A 126 17.28 -11.37 -16.84
CA GLU A 126 16.38 -12.27 -17.57
C GLU A 126 14.90 -11.84 -17.48
N LYS A 127 14.46 -11.44 -16.27
CA LYS A 127 13.08 -11.01 -16.07
C LYS A 127 12.82 -9.63 -16.69
N ILE A 128 13.81 -8.74 -16.67
CA ILE A 128 13.73 -7.44 -17.36
C ILE A 128 13.55 -7.65 -18.87
N GLU A 129 14.34 -8.55 -19.48
CA GLU A 129 14.21 -8.87 -20.91
C GLU A 129 12.86 -9.52 -21.25
N SER A 130 12.36 -10.39 -20.36
CA SER A 130 11.01 -10.97 -20.51
C SER A 130 9.91 -9.90 -20.46
N LEU A 131 10.03 -8.94 -19.54
CA LEU A 131 9.11 -7.80 -19.45
C LEU A 131 9.16 -6.96 -20.73
N LYS A 132 10.36 -6.59 -21.22
CA LYS A 132 10.52 -5.82 -22.45
C LYS A 132 9.86 -6.49 -23.65
N THR A 133 10.19 -7.76 -23.89
CA THR A 133 9.63 -8.56 -24.99
C THR A 133 8.10 -8.55 -24.95
N THR A 134 7.54 -8.67 -23.74
CA THR A 134 6.09 -8.66 -23.57
C THR A 134 5.49 -7.29 -23.84
N LEU A 135 6.10 -6.21 -23.35
CA LEU A 135 5.65 -4.84 -23.61
C LEU A 135 5.64 -4.54 -25.11
N GLU A 136 6.71 -4.90 -25.82
CA GLU A 136 6.81 -4.72 -27.28
C GLU A 136 5.72 -5.50 -28.03
N ALA A 137 5.46 -6.76 -27.64
CA ALA A 137 4.39 -7.57 -28.21
C ALA A 137 2.98 -6.97 -27.96
N LEU A 138 2.81 -6.24 -26.86
CA LEU A 138 1.57 -5.52 -26.55
C LEU A 138 1.49 -4.13 -27.22
N GLY A 139 2.50 -3.75 -28.01
CA GLY A 139 2.59 -2.43 -28.67
C GLY A 139 2.98 -1.29 -27.73
N ILE A 140 3.57 -1.60 -26.57
CA ILE A 140 3.97 -0.65 -25.53
C ILE A 140 5.48 -0.47 -25.57
N ASN A 141 5.93 0.77 -25.66
CA ASN A 141 7.36 1.06 -25.73
C ASN A 141 8.01 0.88 -24.35
N PRO A 142 8.99 -0.04 -24.16
CA PRO A 142 9.61 -0.31 -22.86
C PRO A 142 10.66 0.76 -22.44
N LEU A 143 10.45 2.03 -22.80
CA LEU A 143 11.39 3.10 -22.55
C LEU A 143 11.76 3.20 -21.07
N GLY A 144 13.05 3.05 -20.78
CA GLY A 144 13.59 3.15 -19.41
C GLY A 144 13.47 1.86 -18.59
N ILE A 145 12.86 0.80 -19.12
CA ILE A 145 12.95 -0.55 -18.55
C ILE A 145 14.24 -1.18 -19.10
N ASN A 146 15.24 -1.35 -18.25
CA ASN A 146 16.53 -1.98 -18.55
C ASN A 146 17.13 -2.55 -17.26
N GLU A 147 18.31 -3.17 -17.32
CA GLU A 147 18.95 -3.80 -16.15
C GLU A 147 19.24 -2.81 -15.00
N LYS A 148 19.29 -1.51 -15.29
CA LYS A 148 19.48 -0.42 -14.32
C LYS A 148 18.18 0.33 -14.02
N ALA A 149 17.03 -0.20 -14.42
CA ALA A 149 15.74 0.43 -14.17
C ALA A 149 15.54 0.61 -12.66
N GLU A 150 15.23 1.84 -12.28
CA GLU A 150 14.87 2.17 -10.91
C GLU A 150 13.35 2.03 -10.73
N ALA A 151 12.90 1.98 -9.48
CA ALA A 151 11.48 1.92 -9.13
C ALA A 151 10.62 2.97 -9.89
N LYS A 152 11.15 4.19 -10.08
CA LYS A 152 10.48 5.27 -10.83
C LYS A 152 10.18 4.92 -12.29
N ASN A 153 11.00 4.08 -12.93
CA ASN A 153 10.78 3.65 -14.31
C ASN A 153 9.56 2.72 -14.39
N PHE A 154 9.43 1.79 -13.46
CA PHE A 154 8.25 0.93 -13.34
C PHE A 154 7.00 1.73 -12.96
N ALA A 155 7.12 2.69 -12.04
CA ALA A 155 6.01 3.58 -11.68
C ALA A 155 5.48 4.33 -12.90
N LYS A 156 6.38 4.93 -13.69
CA LYS A 156 6.02 5.63 -14.93
C LYS A 156 5.33 4.72 -15.95
N LEU A 157 5.84 3.50 -16.15
CA LEU A 157 5.20 2.51 -17.03
C LEU A 157 3.76 2.20 -16.59
N LEU A 158 3.53 2.00 -15.28
CA LEU A 158 2.21 1.71 -14.74
C LEU A 158 1.25 2.91 -14.85
N GLU A 159 1.77 4.14 -14.73
CA GLU A 159 1.00 5.37 -14.93
C GLU A 159 0.61 5.56 -16.41
N GLU A 160 1.55 5.40 -17.35
CA GLU A 160 1.30 5.55 -18.79
C GLU A 160 0.34 4.49 -19.33
N THR A 161 0.28 3.32 -18.69
CA THR A 161 -0.58 2.21 -19.09
C THR A 161 -1.84 2.09 -18.25
N ALA A 162 -2.13 3.08 -17.39
CA ALA A 162 -3.24 3.04 -16.44
C ALA A 162 -4.61 2.86 -17.13
N ASP A 163 -4.82 3.52 -18.27
CA ASP A 163 -6.06 3.50 -19.04
C ASP A 163 -6.09 2.45 -20.17
N ASP A 164 -4.99 1.70 -20.37
CA ASP A 164 -4.96 0.64 -21.38
C ASP A 164 -5.80 -0.57 -20.91
N PRO A 165 -6.67 -1.16 -21.75
CA PRO A 165 -7.40 -2.39 -21.41
C PRO A 165 -6.50 -3.55 -20.93
N LYS A 166 -5.23 -3.54 -21.34
CA LYS A 166 -4.19 -4.53 -20.99
C LYS A 166 -3.50 -4.23 -19.67
N ASN A 167 -3.86 -3.16 -18.96
CA ASN A 167 -3.25 -2.74 -17.69
C ASN A 167 -3.17 -3.88 -16.66
N ILE A 168 -4.20 -4.72 -16.57
CA ILE A 168 -4.21 -5.89 -15.67
C ILE A 168 -3.06 -6.85 -15.97
N ILE A 169 -2.76 -7.08 -17.25
CA ILE A 169 -1.67 -7.95 -17.69
C ILE A 169 -0.33 -7.29 -17.36
N ILE A 170 -0.20 -5.99 -17.64
CA ILE A 170 1.03 -5.21 -17.39
C ILE A 170 1.36 -5.20 -15.90
N ASN A 171 0.40 -4.86 -15.03
CA ASN A 171 0.54 -4.89 -13.57
C ASN A 171 1.02 -6.27 -13.08
N ARG A 172 0.42 -7.35 -13.60
CA ARG A 172 0.80 -8.72 -13.22
C ARG A 172 2.22 -9.08 -13.66
N ILE A 173 2.67 -8.63 -14.83
CA ILE A 173 4.03 -8.94 -15.29
C ILE A 173 5.05 -8.11 -14.52
N VAL A 174 4.80 -6.82 -14.30
CA VAL A 174 5.65 -5.94 -13.48
C VAL A 174 5.80 -6.52 -12.07
N LEU A 175 4.72 -7.00 -11.45
CA LEU A 175 4.77 -7.65 -10.14
C LEU A 175 5.65 -8.91 -10.10
N ARG A 176 5.78 -9.61 -11.23
CA ARG A 176 6.53 -10.87 -11.34
C ARG A 176 7.98 -10.66 -11.80
N THR A 177 8.32 -9.44 -12.22
CA THR A 177 9.66 -9.02 -12.64
C THR A 177 10.50 -8.79 -11.39
#